data_AF-A0A818RP13-F1
#
_entry.id   AF-A0A818RP13-F1
#
_cell.length_a   1.000
_cell.length_b   1.000
_cell.length_c   1.000
_cell.angle_alpha   90.00
_cell.angle_beta   90.00
_cell.angle_gamma   90.00
#
_symmetry.space_group_name_H-M   'P 1'
#
loop_
_entity.id
_entity.type
_entity.pdbx_description
1 polymer ?
#
loop_
_entity_poly.entity_id
_entity_poly.type
_entity_poly.pdbx_seq_one_letter_code
_entity_poly.pdbx_strand_id
1 'polypeptide(L)'
;MSTRRLYNTTVNNFNYDETEKLSDQLDRLEYQQNGCELLLKQPKLLDRFFEDSQMNDISLLTQFFQFLIKSMKKSRENAVKLILRLPNSDLLKFTYAHLRPLSSTNEKEKNLLEKFVPTVSEILQRLLEIHPFCWEQLNSLGIFDRLELYTQKTSDENIQLQVTELISCVDNLREEYKRKSKKIKSKVQNDLEPDEPPPNDFHELSIYPTLDEIFQQQIPYLRKNITSGQYQNGTHYLDIHFRLLREDFLHPLREAICQYMGDDNRNVSFQNANVRLYRNTILKSTICSHIGILFSMQIDMRTLPKSISWRNSRRLIYGNLLAATFDDFATSCFLLTVEDRSNIDQDGTISVRCQKELCGYQLMKTPPGTSFTLLETTSYFEAYRPILQALQNIKEDRLPLEKYLLHCDTDVSLPDYFEEKSKIDFQPLLIKNAKDYGKLHDQLSDVKDLTTWPNAQQLGLDDSQYRALQLALTKAVALIQGNIIRDHL
;
A
#
# COMPACT_ATOMS: atom_id res chain seq x y z
N MET A 1 43.32 39.15 13.28
CA MET A 1 41.87 39.32 13.07
C MET A 1 41.51 39.86 11.67
N SER A 2 42.30 39.58 10.63
CA SER A 2 41.95 39.89 9.24
C SER A 2 42.57 38.84 8.33
N THR A 3 41.79 37.85 7.91
CA THR A 3 42.07 36.92 6.78
C THR A 3 40.97 35.87 6.57
N ARG A 4 40.00 35.72 7.48
CA ARG A 4 38.88 34.76 7.33
C ARG A 4 37.56 35.31 6.76
N ARG A 5 37.52 36.58 6.33
CA ARG A 5 36.28 37.26 5.88
C ARG A 5 36.09 37.41 4.36
N LEU A 6 36.95 36.81 3.54
CA LEU A 6 36.91 36.97 2.08
C LEU A 6 36.58 35.70 1.28
N TYR A 7 36.20 34.60 1.94
CA TYR A 7 35.91 33.32 1.25
C TYR A 7 34.45 32.84 1.29
N ASN A 8 33.50 33.61 1.85
CA ASN A 8 32.11 33.16 2.04
C ASN A 8 31.03 34.07 1.42
N THR A 9 31.35 34.95 0.48
CA THR A 9 30.40 36.00 0.04
C THR A 9 29.91 35.91 -1.40
N THR A 10 30.03 34.77 -2.09
CA THR A 10 29.56 34.62 -3.49
C THR A 10 28.68 33.41 -3.77
N VAL A 11 28.23 32.68 -2.74
CA VAL A 11 27.27 31.59 -2.90
C VAL A 11 26.12 31.86 -1.93
N ASN A 12 25.00 32.45 -2.37
CA ASN A 12 23.64 32.14 -1.85
C ASN A 12 22.46 33.03 -2.29
N ASN A 13 22.59 34.13 -3.03
CA ASN A 13 21.42 34.96 -3.33
C ASN A 13 20.97 34.85 -4.80
N PHE A 14 20.34 33.72 -5.17
CA PHE A 14 19.40 33.72 -6.30
C PHE A 14 18.03 34.13 -5.73
N ASN A 15 17.66 35.40 -5.85
CA ASN A 15 16.35 35.88 -5.41
C ASN A 15 15.30 35.51 -6.46
N TYR A 16 14.35 34.67 -6.06
CA TYR A 16 13.16 34.38 -6.84
C TYR A 16 12.32 35.65 -6.99
N ASP A 17 12.11 36.11 -8.23
CA ASP A 17 11.23 37.22 -8.56
C ASP A 17 10.06 36.70 -9.43
N GLU A 18 8.84 36.78 -8.92
CA GLU A 18 7.63 36.34 -9.64
C GLU A 18 7.33 37.21 -10.86
N THR A 19 7.86 38.43 -10.93
CA THR A 19 7.60 39.37 -12.02
C THR A 19 8.52 39.21 -13.24
N GLU A 20 9.60 38.44 -13.08
CA GLU A 20 10.56 38.21 -14.14
C GLU A 20 10.13 37.08 -15.08
N LYS A 21 10.49 37.21 -16.37
CA LYS A 21 10.22 36.20 -17.40
C LYS A 21 11.03 34.92 -17.14
N LEU A 22 10.40 33.78 -17.40
CA LEU A 22 11.06 32.47 -17.22
C LEU A 22 12.28 32.27 -18.12
N SER A 23 12.31 32.90 -19.31
CA SER A 23 13.49 32.90 -20.20
C SER A 23 14.72 33.50 -19.52
N ASP A 24 14.55 34.67 -18.90
CA ASP A 24 15.65 35.43 -18.32
C ASP A 24 16.13 34.75 -17.02
N GLN A 25 15.20 34.14 -16.28
CA GLN A 25 15.52 33.31 -15.12
C GLN A 25 16.28 32.04 -15.50
N LEU A 26 15.88 31.37 -16.59
CA LEU A 26 16.56 30.18 -17.09
C LEU A 26 17.98 30.49 -17.55
N ASP A 27 18.17 31.59 -18.30
CA ASP A 27 19.49 32.04 -18.73
C ASP A 27 20.41 32.25 -17.52
N ARG A 28 19.95 32.95 -16.47
CA ARG A 28 20.75 33.14 -15.26
C ARG A 28 21.08 31.83 -14.53
N LEU A 29 20.16 30.87 -14.51
CA LEU A 29 20.42 29.54 -13.96
C LEU A 29 21.46 28.79 -14.79
N GLU A 30 21.45 28.92 -16.11
CA GLU A 30 22.45 28.31 -16.99
C GLU A 30 23.85 28.88 -16.82
N TYR A 31 23.97 30.20 -16.59
CA TYR A 31 25.25 30.86 -16.32
C TYR A 31 25.87 30.48 -14.97
N GLN A 32 25.07 29.97 -14.02
CA GLN A 32 25.57 29.59 -12.71
C GLN A 32 26.07 28.13 -12.68
N GLN A 33 27.27 27.93 -12.12
CA GLN A 33 27.90 26.61 -12.03
C GLN A 33 27.02 25.56 -11.32
N ASN A 34 26.23 26.01 -10.33
CA ASN A 34 25.30 25.22 -9.52
C ASN A 34 23.81 25.56 -9.79
N GLY A 35 23.46 26.10 -10.95
CA GLY A 35 22.09 26.52 -11.27
C GLY A 35 21.02 25.45 -11.00
N CYS A 36 21.31 24.19 -11.30
CA CYS A 36 20.36 23.10 -11.04
C CYS A 36 20.13 22.84 -9.54
N GLU A 37 21.18 22.94 -8.71
CA GLU A 37 21.02 22.81 -7.26
C GLU A 37 20.23 23.98 -6.66
N LEU A 38 20.38 25.17 -7.25
CA LEU A 38 19.62 26.35 -6.84
C LEU A 38 18.15 26.20 -7.24
N LEU A 39 17.86 25.72 -8.45
CA LEU A 39 16.50 25.42 -8.88
C LEU A 39 15.85 24.34 -7.98
N LEU A 40 16.56 23.25 -7.68
CA LEU A 40 16.05 22.18 -6.81
C LEU A 40 15.88 22.62 -5.34
N LYS A 41 16.62 23.63 -4.87
CA LYS A 41 16.43 24.24 -3.55
C LYS A 41 15.26 25.23 -3.49
N GLN A 42 14.70 25.61 -4.65
CA GLN A 42 13.61 26.56 -4.78
C GLN A 42 12.36 25.90 -5.36
N PRO A 43 11.55 25.19 -4.54
CA PRO A 43 10.39 24.44 -5.02
C PRO A 43 9.39 25.33 -5.77
N LYS A 44 9.12 26.55 -5.30
CA LYS A 44 8.21 27.48 -5.98
C LYS A 44 8.66 27.85 -7.41
N LEU A 45 9.96 28.05 -7.62
CA LEU A 45 10.50 28.35 -8.94
C LEU A 45 10.43 27.12 -9.84
N LEU A 46 10.73 25.95 -9.29
CA LEU A 46 10.60 24.68 -10.01
C LEU A 46 9.14 24.42 -10.43
N ASP A 47 8.18 24.62 -9.53
CA ASP A 47 6.74 24.48 -9.81
C ASP A 47 6.32 25.45 -10.93
N ARG A 48 6.80 26.70 -10.88
CA ARG A 48 6.57 27.68 -11.94
C ARG A 48 7.12 27.19 -13.30
N PHE A 49 8.35 26.66 -13.34
CA PHE A 49 8.88 26.07 -14.58
C PHE A 49 8.12 24.82 -15.04
N PHE A 50 7.34 24.15 -14.19
CA PHE A 50 6.66 22.89 -14.52
C PHE A 50 5.20 23.10 -14.92
N GLU A 51 4.60 24.24 -14.54
CA GLU A 51 3.15 24.51 -14.65
C GLU A 51 2.82 25.84 -15.35
N ASP A 52 3.76 26.79 -15.47
CA ASP A 52 3.48 28.11 -16.06
C ASP A 52 3.24 28.02 -17.58
N SER A 53 2.22 28.74 -18.06
CA SER A 53 1.83 28.75 -19.47
C SER A 53 2.88 29.33 -20.41
N GLN A 54 3.83 30.13 -19.91
CA GLN A 54 5.00 30.59 -20.67
C GLN A 54 5.86 29.42 -21.18
N MET A 55 5.85 28.28 -20.49
CA MET A 55 6.59 27.07 -20.89
C MET A 55 5.96 26.37 -22.10
N ASN A 56 4.80 26.83 -22.58
CA ASN A 56 4.22 26.39 -23.84
C ASN A 56 4.91 27.04 -25.07
N ASP A 57 6.00 27.79 -24.91
CA ASP A 57 6.86 28.18 -26.04
C ASP A 57 7.87 27.06 -26.37
N ILE A 58 7.94 26.64 -27.64
CA ILE A 58 8.79 25.52 -28.07
C ILE A 58 10.29 25.79 -27.82
N SER A 59 10.74 27.04 -27.94
CA SER A 59 12.16 27.39 -27.77
C SER A 59 12.53 27.33 -26.29
N LEU A 60 11.70 27.90 -25.42
CA LEU A 60 11.89 27.87 -23.98
C LEU A 60 11.80 26.43 -23.43
N LEU A 61 10.83 25.65 -23.91
CA LEU A 61 10.66 24.24 -23.56
C LEU A 61 11.90 23.41 -23.95
N THR A 62 12.44 23.65 -25.15
CA THR A 62 13.67 23.00 -25.64
C THR A 62 14.86 23.35 -24.75
N GLN A 63 15.07 24.63 -24.45
CA GLN A 63 16.17 25.09 -23.58
C GLN A 63 16.05 24.48 -22.18
N PHE A 64 14.84 24.46 -21.62
CA PHE A 64 14.62 23.91 -20.31
C PHE A 64 14.88 22.40 -20.26
N PHE A 65 14.44 21.63 -21.25
CA PHE A 65 14.78 20.20 -21.32
C PHE A 65 16.28 19.97 -21.47
N GLN A 66 17.00 20.79 -22.24
CA GLN A 66 18.47 20.72 -22.33
C GLN A 66 19.13 21.00 -20.97
N PHE A 67 18.64 22.00 -20.24
CA PHE A 67 19.09 22.29 -18.88
C PHE A 67 18.85 21.11 -17.94
N LEU A 68 17.67 20.48 -18.00
CA LEU A 68 17.34 19.29 -17.20
C LEU A 68 18.23 18.10 -17.57
N ILE A 69 18.45 17.82 -18.86
CA ILE A 69 19.34 16.75 -19.33
C ILE A 69 20.76 16.96 -18.78
N LYS A 70 21.29 18.19 -18.88
CA LYS A 70 22.61 18.55 -18.34
C LYS A 70 22.68 18.36 -16.82
N SER A 71 21.59 18.69 -16.10
CA SER A 71 21.47 18.43 -14.67
C SER A 71 21.51 16.95 -14.33
N MET A 72 20.70 16.14 -15.03
CA MET A 72 20.62 14.69 -14.85
C MET A 72 21.96 14.01 -15.11
N LYS A 73 22.76 14.51 -16.06
CA LYS A 73 24.13 14.04 -16.34
C LYS A 73 25.14 14.39 -15.23
N LYS A 74 24.96 15.52 -14.54
CA LYS A 74 25.88 15.99 -13.50
C LYS A 74 25.74 15.23 -12.17
N SER A 75 24.53 14.85 -11.78
CA SER A 75 24.28 14.20 -10.49
C SER A 75 23.10 13.23 -10.55
N ARG A 76 23.33 11.98 -10.11
CA ARG A 76 22.29 10.96 -9.96
C ARG A 76 21.20 11.40 -8.98
N GLU A 77 21.56 12.14 -7.92
CA GLU A 77 20.59 12.66 -6.94
C GLU A 77 19.66 13.70 -7.56
N ASN A 78 20.20 14.58 -8.42
CA ASN A 78 19.39 15.56 -9.17
C ASN A 78 18.47 14.86 -10.17
N ALA A 79 18.97 13.81 -10.82
CA ALA A 79 18.17 13.03 -11.74
C ALA A 79 16.95 12.40 -11.04
N VAL A 80 17.17 11.74 -9.90
CA VAL A 80 16.07 11.16 -9.09
C VAL A 80 15.05 12.23 -8.69
N LYS A 81 15.49 13.40 -8.19
CA LYS A 81 14.58 14.49 -7.80
C LYS A 81 13.74 15.04 -8.96
N LEU A 82 14.32 15.14 -10.14
CA LEU A 82 13.63 15.65 -11.34
C LEU A 82 12.66 14.62 -11.93
N ILE A 83 13.02 13.33 -11.91
CA ILE A 83 12.17 12.22 -12.40
C ILE A 83 10.86 12.11 -11.62
N LEU A 84 10.91 12.39 -10.33
CA LEU A 84 9.74 12.35 -9.46
C LEU A 84 8.69 13.44 -9.81
N ARG A 85 9.12 14.53 -10.46
CA ARG A 85 8.27 15.69 -10.78
C ARG A 85 7.90 15.78 -12.26
N LEU A 86 8.81 15.40 -13.16
CA LEU A 86 8.70 15.68 -14.60
C LEU A 86 7.54 14.95 -15.30
N PRO A 87 7.26 13.65 -15.04
CA PRO A 87 6.13 12.93 -15.62
C PRO A 87 4.77 13.56 -15.32
N ASN A 88 4.63 14.21 -14.16
CA ASN A 88 3.39 14.84 -13.69
C ASN A 88 3.24 16.32 -14.08
N SER A 89 4.27 16.89 -14.72
CA SER A 89 4.29 18.32 -15.10
C SER A 89 3.44 18.60 -16.34
N ASP A 90 3.04 19.86 -16.52
CA ASP A 90 2.39 20.30 -17.75
C ASP A 90 3.35 20.35 -18.94
N LEU A 91 4.67 20.27 -18.72
CA LEU A 91 5.70 20.27 -19.76
C LEU A 91 5.52 19.15 -20.78
N LEU A 92 5.11 17.96 -20.33
CA LEU A 92 4.85 16.84 -21.23
C LEU A 92 3.55 17.03 -22.03
N LYS A 93 2.55 17.73 -21.47
CA LYS A 93 1.34 18.12 -22.20
C LYS A 93 1.64 19.18 -23.25
N PHE A 94 2.49 20.17 -22.92
CA PHE A 94 3.00 21.15 -23.88
C PHE A 94 3.82 20.46 -24.98
N THR A 95 4.66 19.49 -24.61
CA THR A 95 5.41 18.66 -25.56
C THR A 95 4.48 17.96 -26.54
N TYR A 96 3.43 17.31 -26.03
CA TYR A 96 2.41 16.69 -26.88
C TYR A 96 1.77 17.72 -27.83
N ALA A 97 1.40 18.91 -27.33
CA ALA A 97 0.80 19.98 -28.13
C ALA A 97 1.70 20.43 -29.29
N HIS A 98 3.00 20.60 -29.05
CA HIS A 98 4.00 20.98 -30.08
C HIS A 98 4.33 19.88 -31.07
N LEU A 99 4.03 18.62 -30.76
CA LEU A 99 4.11 17.51 -31.70
C LEU A 99 2.83 17.37 -32.57
N ARG A 100 1.80 18.22 -32.37
CA ARG A 100 0.57 18.26 -33.19
C ARG A 100 0.72 18.88 -34.60
N PRO A 101 1.48 19.96 -34.82
CA PRO A 101 1.54 20.71 -36.08
C PRO A 101 2.42 20.03 -37.14
N LEU A 102 2.37 18.71 -37.26
CA LEU A 102 3.11 17.85 -38.21
C LEU A 102 2.77 18.09 -39.70
N SER A 103 2.17 19.22 -40.04
CA SER A 103 1.76 19.61 -41.40
C SER A 103 2.14 21.05 -41.75
N SER A 104 2.91 21.76 -40.93
CA SER A 104 3.26 23.15 -41.24
C SER A 104 4.34 23.23 -42.31
N THR A 105 4.06 24.00 -43.36
CA THR A 105 4.95 24.28 -44.50
C THR A 105 5.99 25.37 -44.19
N ASN A 106 6.22 25.67 -42.91
CA ASN A 106 7.03 26.81 -42.46
C ASN A 106 8.45 26.35 -42.06
N GLU A 107 9.47 26.77 -42.83
CA GLU A 107 10.88 26.37 -42.59
C GLU A 107 11.38 26.69 -41.18
N LYS A 108 10.90 27.79 -40.57
CA LYS A 108 11.29 28.17 -39.20
C LYS A 108 10.77 27.18 -38.15
N GLU A 109 9.55 26.70 -38.30
CA GLU A 109 8.96 25.71 -37.39
C GLU A 109 9.61 24.34 -37.57
N LYS A 110 9.95 23.98 -38.82
CA LYS A 110 10.71 22.77 -39.13
C LYS A 110 12.06 22.75 -38.40
N ASN A 111 12.82 23.85 -38.48
CA ASN A 111 14.12 23.99 -37.80
C ASN A 111 14.01 23.93 -36.27
N LEU A 112 12.89 24.39 -35.69
CA LEU A 112 12.64 24.30 -34.25
C LEU A 112 12.32 22.85 -33.84
N LEU A 113 11.49 22.16 -34.61
CA LEU A 113 11.14 20.75 -34.38
C LEU A 113 12.36 19.83 -34.51
N GLU A 114 13.26 20.08 -35.46
CA GLU A 114 14.51 19.32 -35.63
C GLU A 114 15.44 19.42 -34.41
N LYS A 115 15.36 20.49 -33.61
CA LYS A 115 16.06 20.60 -32.32
C LYS A 115 15.27 20.03 -31.15
N PHE A 116 13.96 20.18 -31.20
CA PHE A 116 13.06 19.79 -30.12
C PHE A 116 12.92 18.26 -30.00
N VAL A 117 12.68 17.57 -31.10
CA VAL A 117 12.42 16.11 -31.11
C VAL A 117 13.59 15.29 -30.53
N PRO A 118 14.87 15.56 -30.88
CA PRO A 118 16.01 14.89 -30.25
C PRO A 118 16.12 15.15 -28.75
N THR A 119 15.82 16.38 -28.34
CA THR A 119 15.86 16.79 -26.92
C THR A 119 14.77 16.06 -26.11
N VAL A 120 13.55 15.98 -26.66
CA VAL A 120 12.45 15.23 -26.04
C VAL A 120 12.77 13.74 -25.99
N SER A 121 13.34 13.19 -27.07
CA SER A 121 13.69 11.76 -27.11
C SER A 121 14.76 11.43 -26.07
N GLU A 122 15.79 12.28 -25.92
CA GLU A 122 16.84 12.10 -24.91
C GLU A 122 16.29 12.20 -23.49
N ILE A 123 15.42 13.17 -23.18
CA ILE A 123 14.87 13.28 -21.83
C ILE A 123 13.95 12.11 -21.48
N LEU A 124 13.11 11.65 -22.42
CA LEU A 124 12.25 10.48 -22.23
C LEU A 124 13.07 9.20 -22.03
N GLN A 125 14.14 9.01 -22.81
CA GLN A 125 15.05 7.88 -22.65
C GLN A 125 15.68 7.86 -21.25
N ARG A 126 16.15 9.02 -20.77
CA ARG A 126 16.71 9.16 -19.42
C ARG A 126 15.70 8.92 -18.31
N LEU A 127 14.46 9.37 -18.50
CA LEU A 127 13.37 9.09 -17.56
C LEU A 127 13.13 7.57 -17.45
N LEU A 128 13.07 6.88 -18.58
CA LEU A 128 12.82 5.44 -18.64
C LEU A 128 14.00 4.61 -18.11
N GLU A 129 15.26 5.04 -18.33
CA GLU A 129 16.45 4.40 -17.78
C GLU A 129 16.45 4.38 -16.24
N ILE A 130 15.96 5.45 -15.62
CA ILE A 130 16.05 5.64 -14.17
C ILE A 130 14.76 5.22 -13.46
N HIS A 131 13.60 5.39 -14.11
CA HIS A 131 12.30 4.96 -13.60
C HIS A 131 11.49 4.23 -14.70
N PRO A 132 11.77 2.95 -14.95
CA PRO A 132 11.15 2.20 -16.05
C PRO A 132 9.63 2.19 -16.01
N PHE A 133 9.02 2.32 -14.83
CA PHE A 133 7.57 2.27 -14.63
C PHE A 133 6.81 3.54 -15.06
N CYS A 134 7.50 4.65 -15.38
CA CYS A 134 6.80 5.86 -15.87
C CYS A 134 6.29 5.69 -17.31
N TRP A 135 6.68 4.61 -18.01
CA TRP A 135 6.28 4.34 -19.39
C TRP A 135 4.76 4.34 -19.58
N GLU A 136 3.99 3.81 -18.62
CA GLU A 136 2.51 3.73 -18.72
C GLU A 136 1.87 5.12 -18.72
N GLN A 137 2.35 5.99 -17.83
CA GLN A 137 1.94 7.39 -17.78
C GLN A 137 2.38 8.17 -19.02
N LEU A 138 3.61 7.95 -19.51
CA LEU A 138 4.09 8.59 -20.73
C LEU A 138 3.30 8.13 -21.97
N ASN A 139 2.85 6.87 -21.96
CA ASN A 139 2.07 6.27 -23.03
C ASN A 139 0.64 6.82 -23.05
N SER A 140 0.00 7.05 -21.90
CA SER A 140 -1.36 7.63 -21.85
C SER A 140 -1.41 9.07 -22.39
N LEU A 141 -0.29 9.80 -22.34
CA LEU A 141 -0.16 11.11 -22.96
C LEU A 141 -0.09 11.05 -24.50
N GLY A 142 0.11 9.88 -25.10
CA GLY A 142 0.21 9.69 -26.56
C GLY A 142 1.47 10.32 -27.18
N ILE A 143 2.52 10.56 -26.39
CA ILE A 143 3.76 11.21 -26.87
C ILE A 143 4.53 10.28 -27.81
N PHE A 144 4.61 8.99 -27.50
CA PHE A 144 5.34 8.00 -28.33
C PHE A 144 4.73 7.86 -29.73
N ASP A 145 3.40 7.75 -29.82
CA ASP A 145 2.69 7.68 -31.11
C ASP A 145 3.01 8.89 -32.00
N ARG A 146 3.15 10.08 -31.40
CA ARG A 146 3.47 11.30 -32.14
C ARG A 146 4.91 11.40 -32.56
N LEU A 147 5.84 10.93 -31.73
CA LEU A 147 7.24 10.83 -32.10
C LEU A 147 7.40 9.85 -33.27
N GLU A 148 6.70 8.71 -33.24
CA GLU A 148 6.68 7.76 -34.35
C GLU A 148 6.15 8.39 -35.65
N LEU A 149 5.03 9.11 -35.58
CA LEU A 149 4.49 9.84 -36.74
C LEU A 149 5.45 10.93 -37.27
N TYR A 150 6.26 11.55 -36.40
CA TYR A 150 7.29 12.51 -36.82
C TYR A 150 8.42 11.82 -37.62
N THR A 151 8.86 10.62 -37.20
CA THR A 151 9.91 9.88 -37.92
C THR A 151 9.54 9.58 -39.37
N GLN A 152 8.25 9.32 -39.64
CA GLN A 152 7.75 9.03 -40.98
C GLN A 152 7.79 10.24 -41.92
N LYS A 153 7.90 11.46 -41.37
CA LYS A 153 7.88 12.72 -42.14
C LYS A 153 9.22 13.43 -42.22
N THR A 154 10.12 13.17 -41.29
CA THR A 154 11.45 13.80 -41.30
C THR A 154 12.36 13.16 -42.33
N SER A 155 13.28 13.94 -42.90
CA SER A 155 14.35 13.45 -43.79
C SER A 155 15.67 13.23 -43.03
N ASP A 156 15.71 13.51 -41.72
CA ASP A 156 16.91 13.35 -40.89
C ASP A 156 17.00 11.93 -40.33
N GLU A 157 17.96 11.16 -40.85
CA GLU A 157 18.22 9.77 -40.47
C GLU A 157 18.63 9.62 -39.00
N ASN A 158 19.31 10.61 -38.40
CA ASN A 158 19.74 10.52 -36.99
C ASN A 158 18.54 10.65 -36.05
N ILE A 159 17.59 11.54 -36.36
CA ILE A 159 16.37 11.70 -35.57
C ILE A 159 15.51 10.44 -35.66
N GLN A 160 15.40 9.86 -36.87
CA GLN A 160 14.69 8.59 -37.07
C GLN A 160 15.30 7.48 -36.22
N LEU A 161 16.63 7.33 -36.21
CA LEU A 161 17.31 6.32 -35.42
C LEU A 161 17.04 6.49 -33.91
N GLN A 162 17.23 7.70 -33.38
CA GLN A 162 17.07 7.98 -31.95
C GLN A 162 15.65 7.71 -31.45
N VAL A 163 14.63 8.12 -32.22
CA VAL A 163 13.24 7.87 -31.87
C VAL A 163 12.90 6.38 -31.98
N THR A 164 13.44 5.68 -32.98
CA THR A 164 13.22 4.22 -33.15
C THR A 164 13.82 3.44 -31.98
N GLU A 165 15.02 3.81 -31.50
CA GLU A 165 15.64 3.21 -30.32
C GLU A 165 14.80 3.43 -29.06
N LEU A 166 14.25 4.64 -28.88
CA LEU A 166 13.35 4.95 -27.77
C LEU A 166 12.07 4.09 -27.82
N ILE A 167 11.43 3.99 -28.98
CA ILE A 167 10.21 3.19 -29.16
C ILE A 167 10.51 1.71 -28.87
N SER A 168 11.62 1.18 -29.39
CA SER A 168 12.05 -0.20 -29.10
C SER A 168 12.28 -0.45 -27.61
N CYS A 169 12.87 0.52 -26.90
CA CYS A 169 13.02 0.45 -25.45
C CYS A 169 11.67 0.37 -24.72
N VAL A 170 10.70 1.20 -25.10
CA VAL A 170 9.34 1.20 -24.55
C VAL A 170 8.61 -0.12 -24.82
N ASP A 171 8.71 -0.64 -26.05
CA ASP A 171 8.09 -1.92 -26.42
C ASP A 171 8.67 -3.10 -25.62
N ASN A 172 9.98 -3.11 -25.39
CA ASN A 172 10.62 -4.10 -24.53
C ASN A 172 10.09 -4.03 -23.09
N LEU A 173 9.99 -2.83 -22.52
CA LEU A 173 9.41 -2.62 -21.17
C LEU A 173 7.95 -3.08 -21.10
N ARG A 174 7.16 -2.77 -22.13
CA ARG A 174 5.76 -3.20 -22.26
C ARG A 174 5.63 -4.72 -22.30
N GLU A 175 6.46 -5.39 -23.10
CA GLU A 175 6.43 -6.85 -23.20
C GLU A 175 6.96 -7.53 -21.93
N GLU A 176 7.96 -6.96 -21.25
CA GLU A 176 8.36 -7.42 -19.91
C GLU A 176 7.22 -7.33 -18.90
N TYR A 177 6.48 -6.21 -18.88
CA TYR A 177 5.32 -6.04 -18.02
C TYR A 177 4.22 -7.06 -18.33
N LYS A 178 3.86 -7.24 -19.61
CA LYS A 178 2.90 -8.28 -20.02
C LYS A 178 3.36 -9.68 -19.66
N ARG A 179 4.65 -10.00 -19.80
CA ARG A 179 5.22 -11.30 -19.40
C ARG A 179 5.17 -11.49 -17.89
N LYS A 180 5.48 -10.48 -17.09
CA LYS A 180 5.36 -10.52 -15.63
C LYS A 180 3.90 -10.69 -15.21
N SER A 181 2.97 -9.90 -15.76
CA SER A 181 1.52 -10.01 -15.49
C SER A 181 0.92 -11.36 -15.90
N LYS A 182 1.31 -11.90 -17.08
CA LYS A 182 0.90 -13.25 -17.50
C LYS A 182 1.53 -14.34 -16.63
N LYS A 183 2.81 -14.22 -16.25
CA LYS A 183 3.46 -15.11 -15.28
C LYS A 183 2.78 -15.05 -13.92
N ILE A 184 2.34 -13.89 -13.45
CA ILE A 184 1.58 -13.72 -12.20
C ILE A 184 0.27 -14.49 -12.28
N LYS A 185 -0.52 -14.30 -13.35
CA LYS A 185 -1.78 -15.04 -13.53
C LYS A 185 -1.57 -16.54 -13.68
N SER A 186 -0.51 -16.97 -14.38
CA SER A 186 -0.21 -18.39 -14.57
C SER A 186 0.46 -19.07 -13.37
N LYS A 187 1.30 -18.40 -12.57
CA LYS A 187 1.90 -18.95 -11.32
C LYS A 187 0.91 -19.03 -10.17
N VAL A 188 -0.04 -18.09 -10.10
CA VAL A 188 -1.14 -18.18 -9.13
C VAL A 188 -2.07 -19.36 -9.48
N GLN A 189 -2.17 -19.71 -10.78
CA GLN A 189 -3.08 -20.75 -11.28
C GLN A 189 -2.43 -22.14 -11.44
N ASN A 190 -1.12 -22.20 -11.74
CA ASN A 190 -0.33 -23.42 -11.86
C ASN A 190 0.81 -23.40 -10.82
N ASP A 191 0.67 -24.25 -9.80
CA ASP A 191 1.73 -24.76 -8.92
C ASP A 191 2.66 -23.74 -8.23
N LEU A 192 2.20 -23.25 -7.07
CA LEU A 192 3.10 -22.96 -5.96
C LEU A 192 3.62 -24.32 -5.46
N GLU A 193 4.83 -24.71 -5.85
CA GLU A 193 5.42 -25.98 -5.41
C GLU A 193 5.42 -26.05 -3.87
N PRO A 194 4.90 -27.13 -3.25
CA PRO A 194 4.71 -27.19 -1.79
C PRO A 194 6.01 -27.15 -0.97
N ASP A 195 7.17 -27.44 -1.59
CA ASP A 195 8.40 -27.83 -0.87
C ASP A 195 9.60 -26.89 -1.08
N GLU A 196 9.46 -25.78 -1.80
CA GLU A 196 10.55 -24.79 -1.80
C GLU A 196 10.69 -24.17 -0.38
N PRO A 197 11.92 -23.99 0.13
CA PRO A 197 12.11 -23.32 1.42
C PRO A 197 11.72 -21.84 1.31
N PRO A 198 11.12 -21.26 2.37
CA PRO A 198 10.76 -19.85 2.36
C PRO A 198 12.02 -18.98 2.18
N PRO A 199 11.93 -17.86 1.44
CA PRO A 199 13.08 -17.01 1.16
C PRO A 199 13.59 -16.22 2.38
N ASN A 200 12.77 -16.13 3.43
CA ASN A 200 13.06 -15.40 4.66
C ASN A 200 12.28 -16.01 5.82
N ASP A 201 12.72 -15.72 7.05
CA ASP A 201 12.02 -16.12 8.26
C ASP A 201 10.81 -15.21 8.50
N PHE A 202 9.65 -15.81 8.79
CA PHE A 202 8.41 -15.09 9.08
C PHE A 202 8.45 -14.33 10.41
N HIS A 203 9.28 -14.76 11.37
CA HIS A 203 9.49 -14.07 12.64
C HIS A 203 10.08 -12.66 12.44
N GLU A 204 10.86 -12.46 11.38
CA GLU A 204 11.53 -11.19 11.07
C GLU A 204 10.72 -10.30 10.12
N LEU A 205 9.64 -10.82 9.53
CA LEU A 205 8.84 -10.06 8.57
C LEU A 205 8.10 -8.91 9.25
N SER A 206 8.03 -7.75 8.58
CA SER A 206 7.19 -6.67 9.08
C SER A 206 5.71 -7.02 8.85
N ILE A 207 4.91 -6.91 9.91
CA ILE A 207 3.44 -7.01 9.80
C ILE A 207 2.91 -5.90 8.90
N TYR A 208 3.48 -4.70 8.99
CA TYR A 208 3.11 -3.60 8.12
C TYR A 208 3.73 -3.78 6.73
N PRO A 209 3.00 -3.39 5.66
CA PRO A 209 3.57 -3.43 4.32
C PRO A 209 4.77 -2.49 4.19
N THR A 210 5.72 -2.88 3.35
CA THR A 210 6.73 -1.98 2.79
C THR A 210 6.19 -1.30 1.52
N LEU A 211 6.79 -0.16 1.14
CA LEU A 211 6.46 0.48 -0.13
C LEU A 211 6.81 -0.43 -1.32
N ASP A 212 7.93 -1.15 -1.22
CA ASP A 212 8.31 -2.12 -2.23
C ASP A 212 7.27 -3.22 -2.39
N GLU A 213 6.72 -3.78 -1.31
CA GLU A 213 5.65 -4.77 -1.40
C GLU A 213 4.37 -4.20 -1.99
N ILE A 214 4.10 -2.90 -1.79
CA ILE A 214 2.91 -2.24 -2.32
C ILE A 214 3.01 -2.00 -3.82
N PHE A 215 4.16 -1.49 -4.27
CA PHE A 215 4.36 -1.03 -5.65
C PHE A 215 5.02 -2.08 -6.54
N GLN A 216 5.89 -2.93 -5.99
CA GLN A 216 6.48 -4.02 -6.75
C GLN A 216 5.48 -5.17 -6.80
N GLN A 217 4.98 -5.45 -8.01
CA GLN A 217 4.19 -6.65 -8.29
C GLN A 217 5.07 -7.92 -8.30
N GLN A 218 5.91 -8.11 -7.28
CA GLN A 218 6.52 -9.40 -7.03
C GLN A 218 5.42 -10.35 -6.53
N ILE A 219 5.40 -11.57 -7.06
CA ILE A 219 4.49 -12.60 -6.56
C ILE A 219 4.92 -12.88 -5.12
N PRO A 220 4.07 -12.66 -4.12
CA PRO A 220 4.42 -12.99 -2.74
C PRO A 220 4.70 -14.49 -2.67
N TYR A 221 5.74 -14.86 -1.93
CA TYR A 221 5.96 -16.26 -1.59
C TYR A 221 4.82 -16.72 -0.68
N LEU A 222 3.95 -17.59 -1.20
CA LEU A 222 2.80 -18.13 -0.49
C LEU A 222 2.77 -19.64 -0.70
N ARG A 223 2.32 -20.35 0.33
CA ARG A 223 2.04 -21.78 0.30
C ARG A 223 0.56 -21.99 0.55
N LYS A 224 -0.03 -22.99 -0.10
CA LYS A 224 -1.46 -23.29 0.07
C LYS A 224 -1.73 -23.75 1.51
N ASN A 225 -2.87 -23.32 2.06
CA ASN A 225 -3.36 -23.87 3.32
C ASN A 225 -3.58 -25.39 3.17
N ILE A 226 -3.03 -26.19 4.08
CA ILE A 226 -3.22 -27.64 4.07
C ILE A 226 -4.57 -27.92 4.73
N THR A 227 -5.58 -28.19 3.91
CA THR A 227 -6.95 -28.51 4.36
C THR A 227 -7.16 -30.00 4.61
N SER A 228 -6.23 -30.84 4.18
CA SER A 228 -6.27 -32.29 4.35
C SER A 228 -4.84 -32.83 4.44
N GLY A 229 -4.58 -33.60 5.50
CA GLY A 229 -3.24 -34.09 5.81
C GLY A 229 -2.51 -33.25 6.86
N GLN A 230 -1.28 -33.63 7.15
CA GLN A 230 -0.48 -33.10 8.26
C GLN A 230 0.48 -31.99 7.81
N TYR A 231 0.85 -31.13 8.75
CA TYR A 231 1.96 -30.20 8.59
C TYR A 231 3.28 -30.86 8.99
N GLN A 232 4.37 -30.53 8.30
CA GLN A 232 5.71 -31.04 8.60
C GLN A 232 6.18 -30.75 10.05
N ASN A 233 5.99 -29.51 10.53
CA ASN A 233 6.37 -29.07 11.87
C ASN A 233 5.72 -27.70 12.19
N GLY A 234 5.94 -27.19 13.41
CA GLY A 234 5.40 -25.91 13.87
C GLY A 234 5.83 -24.72 13.00
N THR A 235 7.10 -24.66 12.58
CA THR A 235 7.61 -23.61 11.68
C THR A 235 6.87 -23.60 10.35
N HIS A 236 6.61 -24.78 9.78
CA HIS A 236 5.87 -24.91 8.53
C HIS A 236 4.43 -24.40 8.64
N TYR A 237 3.72 -24.80 9.71
CA TYR A 237 2.36 -24.34 9.99
C TYR A 237 2.30 -22.83 10.21
N LEU A 238 3.15 -22.30 11.09
CA LEU A 238 3.17 -20.88 11.43
C LEU A 238 3.53 -20.00 10.24
N ASP A 239 4.52 -20.37 9.42
CA ASP A 239 4.86 -19.60 8.22
C ASP A 239 3.71 -19.58 7.20
N ILE A 240 3.08 -20.73 6.91
CA ILE A 240 1.93 -20.79 6.00
C ILE A 240 0.83 -19.85 6.47
N HIS A 241 0.40 -19.99 7.73
CA HIS A 241 -0.72 -19.21 8.25
C HIS A 241 -0.37 -17.73 8.40
N PHE A 242 0.85 -17.40 8.81
CA PHE A 242 1.30 -16.02 8.89
C PHE A 242 1.29 -15.34 7.52
N ARG A 243 1.88 -15.96 6.49
CA ARG A 243 1.98 -15.36 5.15
C ARG A 243 0.62 -15.26 4.47
N LEU A 244 -0.24 -16.28 4.59
CA LEU A 244 -1.60 -16.24 4.05
C LEU A 244 -2.44 -15.15 4.72
N LEU A 245 -2.42 -15.09 6.05
CA LEU A 245 -3.18 -14.10 6.80
C LEU A 245 -2.67 -12.67 6.53
N ARG A 246 -1.36 -12.50 6.37
CA ARG A 246 -0.75 -11.21 6.01
C ARG A 246 -1.16 -10.80 4.59
N GLU A 247 -1.15 -11.73 3.65
CA GLU A 247 -1.56 -11.46 2.28
C GLU A 247 -3.04 -11.10 2.16
N ASP A 248 -3.92 -11.70 2.97
CA ASP A 248 -5.37 -11.47 2.93
C ASP A 248 -5.76 -9.99 3.13
N PHE A 249 -5.02 -9.25 3.97
CA PHE A 249 -5.24 -7.80 4.12
C PHE A 249 -4.38 -6.94 3.18
N LEU A 250 -3.21 -7.44 2.73
CA LEU A 250 -2.32 -6.69 1.83
C LEU A 250 -2.77 -6.70 0.38
N HIS A 251 -3.32 -7.82 -0.09
CA HIS A 251 -3.73 -7.97 -1.47
C HIS A 251 -4.77 -6.91 -1.87
N PRO A 252 -5.85 -6.66 -1.09
CA PRO A 252 -6.79 -5.59 -1.38
C PRO A 252 -6.15 -4.20 -1.41
N LEU A 253 -5.11 -3.94 -0.61
CA LEU A 253 -4.38 -2.67 -0.64
C LEU A 253 -3.60 -2.49 -1.95
N ARG A 254 -2.92 -3.53 -2.42
CA ARG A 254 -2.17 -3.48 -3.68
C ARG A 254 -3.10 -3.33 -4.87
N GLU A 255 -4.20 -4.09 -4.89
CA GLU A 255 -5.23 -3.94 -5.92
C GLU A 255 -5.80 -2.51 -5.91
N ALA A 256 -6.07 -1.94 -4.73
CA ALA A 256 -6.58 -0.59 -4.60
C ALA A 256 -5.70 0.47 -5.24
N ILE A 257 -4.40 0.40 -4.96
CA ILE A 257 -3.40 1.35 -5.46
C ILE A 257 -3.19 1.14 -6.96
N CYS A 258 -3.11 -0.11 -7.42
CA CYS A 258 -3.00 -0.42 -8.85
C CYS A 258 -4.21 0.09 -9.65
N GLN A 259 -5.42 -0.14 -9.16
CA GLN A 259 -6.65 0.37 -9.80
C GLN A 259 -6.66 1.90 -9.82
N TYR A 260 -6.21 2.54 -8.74
CA TYR A 260 -6.12 3.99 -8.70
C TYR A 260 -5.12 4.57 -9.70
N MET A 261 -3.98 3.90 -9.92
CA MET A 261 -2.97 4.35 -10.89
C MET A 261 -3.37 4.07 -12.36
N GLY A 262 -4.15 3.02 -12.64
CA GLY A 262 -4.47 2.58 -14.00
C GLY A 262 -5.76 3.13 -14.62
N ASP A 263 -6.59 3.87 -13.87
CA ASP A 263 -7.91 4.31 -14.35
C ASP A 263 -7.86 5.75 -14.92
N ASP A 264 -7.81 5.88 -16.26
CA ASP A 264 -7.82 7.17 -16.99
C ASP A 264 -9.06 8.02 -16.65
N ASN A 265 -10.17 7.37 -16.31
CA ASN A 265 -11.42 8.01 -15.90
C ASN A 265 -11.60 7.88 -14.38
N ARG A 266 -10.86 8.73 -13.66
CA ARG A 266 -10.71 8.87 -12.19
C ARG A 266 -12.01 8.89 -11.33
N ASN A 267 -13.19 8.67 -11.90
CA ASN A 267 -14.50 8.69 -11.26
C ASN A 267 -15.37 7.43 -11.49
N VAL A 268 -15.04 6.51 -12.41
CA VAL A 268 -16.04 5.53 -12.91
C VAL A 268 -15.98 4.13 -12.28
N SER A 269 -14.86 3.64 -11.73
CA SER A 269 -14.76 2.22 -11.30
C SER A 269 -14.65 1.91 -9.80
N PHE A 270 -14.55 2.91 -8.91
CA PHE A 270 -14.38 2.65 -7.45
C PHE A 270 -15.65 2.17 -6.72
N GLN A 271 -16.79 2.03 -7.40
CA GLN A 271 -18.03 1.53 -6.78
C GLN A 271 -18.06 -0.01 -6.65
N ASN A 272 -17.17 -0.73 -7.35
CA ASN A 272 -17.13 -2.20 -7.36
C ASN A 272 -15.88 -2.80 -6.68
N ALA A 273 -15.01 -1.97 -6.10
CA ALA A 273 -13.74 -2.40 -5.52
C ALA A 273 -13.76 -2.30 -3.99
N ASN A 274 -12.96 -3.15 -3.33
CA ASN A 274 -12.72 -3.22 -1.88
C ASN A 274 -11.99 -1.95 -1.32
N VAL A 275 -12.34 -0.77 -1.84
CA VAL A 275 -11.55 0.46 -1.74
C VAL A 275 -12.47 1.67 -1.62
N ARG A 276 -12.09 2.63 -0.78
CA ARG A 276 -12.79 3.90 -0.63
C ARG A 276 -11.80 5.05 -0.76
N LEU A 277 -12.21 6.07 -1.49
CA LEU A 277 -11.36 7.20 -1.84
C LEU A 277 -11.82 8.48 -1.12
N TYR A 278 -10.86 9.22 -0.58
CA TYR A 278 -11.09 10.52 0.06
C TYR A 278 -10.16 11.55 -0.57
N ARG A 279 -10.69 12.29 -1.54
CA ARG A 279 -9.97 13.36 -2.24
C ARG A 279 -9.97 14.65 -1.42
N ASN A 280 -9.01 15.52 -1.68
CA ASN A 280 -8.91 16.85 -1.08
C ASN A 280 -8.87 16.83 0.46
N THR A 281 -8.22 15.82 1.03
CA THR A 281 -8.05 15.71 2.47
C THR A 281 -6.88 16.57 2.93
N ILE A 282 -7.13 17.58 3.75
CA ILE A 282 -6.14 18.60 4.08
C ILE A 282 -5.41 18.21 5.38
N LEU A 283 -4.08 18.18 5.34
CA LEU A 283 -3.27 18.07 6.54
C LEU A 283 -3.38 19.36 7.37
N LYS A 284 -3.92 19.29 8.59
CA LYS A 284 -4.13 20.45 9.46
C LYS A 284 -2.96 20.72 10.38
N SER A 285 -2.56 19.71 11.13
CA SER A 285 -1.53 19.87 12.16
C SER A 285 -0.95 18.51 12.55
N THR A 286 0.20 18.57 13.21
CA THR A 286 0.79 17.43 13.91
C THR A 286 0.42 17.55 15.39
N ILE A 287 -0.05 16.46 15.99
CA ILE A 287 -0.49 16.36 17.38
C ILE A 287 0.45 15.40 18.11
N CYS A 288 1.06 15.85 19.20
CA CYS A 288 1.81 14.97 20.09
C CYS A 288 0.84 14.38 21.13
N SER A 289 0.82 13.05 21.23
CA SER A 289 -0.05 12.32 22.15
C SER A 289 0.77 11.31 22.99
N HIS A 290 0.14 10.72 24.00
CA HIS A 290 0.77 9.67 24.83
C HIS A 290 1.07 8.37 24.05
N ILE A 291 0.42 8.18 22.90
CA ILE A 291 0.63 7.06 21.97
C ILE A 291 1.55 7.43 20.79
N GLY A 292 2.21 8.59 20.84
CA GLY A 292 3.16 9.07 19.84
C GLY A 292 2.64 10.24 18.99
N ILE A 293 3.23 10.41 17.81
CA ILE A 293 2.93 11.50 16.88
C ILE A 293 1.70 11.13 16.02
N LEU A 294 0.68 11.97 16.07
CA LEU A 294 -0.53 11.88 15.29
C LEU A 294 -0.61 13.04 14.30
N PHE A 295 -1.32 12.83 13.21
CA PHE A 295 -1.58 13.84 12.19
C PHE A 295 -3.08 14.09 12.12
N SER A 296 -3.48 15.35 12.25
CA SER A 296 -4.87 15.76 12.05
C SER A 296 -5.10 16.04 10.58
N MET A 297 -6.08 15.37 9.99
CA MET A 297 -6.45 15.54 8.60
C MET A 297 -7.94 15.85 8.49
N GLN A 298 -8.31 16.83 7.65
CA GLN A 298 -9.70 17.21 7.42
C GLN A 298 -10.14 16.75 6.04
N ILE A 299 -11.14 15.88 5.99
CA ILE A 299 -11.70 15.33 4.76
C ILE A 299 -12.69 16.32 4.14
N ASP A 300 -12.65 16.50 2.82
CA ASP A 300 -13.66 17.28 2.11
C ASP A 300 -14.97 16.50 1.98
N MET A 301 -15.86 16.71 2.95
CA MET A 301 -17.17 16.07 3.03
C MET A 301 -18.07 16.33 1.80
N ARG A 302 -17.80 17.38 1.02
CA ARG A 302 -18.58 17.70 -0.20
C ARG A 302 -18.33 16.70 -1.32
N THR A 303 -17.16 16.04 -1.31
CA THR A 303 -16.79 15.03 -2.30
C THR A 303 -17.45 13.67 -2.04
N LEU A 304 -18.10 13.51 -0.89
CA LEU A 304 -18.66 12.25 -0.43
C LEU A 304 -20.19 12.20 -0.58
N PRO A 305 -20.78 11.01 -0.79
CA PRO A 305 -22.22 10.83 -0.78
C PRO A 305 -22.86 11.30 0.54
N LYS A 306 -23.92 12.12 0.45
CA LYS A 306 -24.67 12.63 1.62
C LYS A 306 -25.39 11.54 2.43
N SER A 307 -25.51 10.32 1.90
CA SER A 307 -26.16 9.18 2.55
C SER A 307 -25.29 8.45 3.58
N ILE A 308 -24.02 8.84 3.73
CA ILE A 308 -23.11 8.17 4.67
C ILE A 308 -23.50 8.54 6.10
N SER A 309 -24.00 7.56 6.84
CA SER A 309 -24.13 7.65 8.29
C SER A 309 -22.79 7.28 8.94
N TRP A 310 -21.95 8.26 9.28
CA TRP A 310 -20.62 7.98 9.81
C TRP A 310 -20.65 7.19 11.11
N ARG A 311 -21.59 7.49 12.00
CA ARG A 311 -21.81 6.74 13.25
C ARG A 311 -21.90 5.22 13.03
N ASN A 312 -22.65 4.79 12.02
CA ASN A 312 -22.89 3.37 11.73
C ASN A 312 -21.98 2.80 10.63
N SER A 313 -21.23 3.66 9.95
CA SER A 313 -20.37 3.30 8.84
C SER A 313 -19.10 2.58 9.31
N ARG A 314 -18.69 1.55 8.57
CA ARG A 314 -17.38 0.89 8.71
C ARG A 314 -16.24 1.67 8.01
N ARG A 315 -16.44 2.95 7.72
CA ARG A 315 -15.46 3.85 7.09
C ARG A 315 -14.58 4.50 8.13
N LEU A 316 -13.28 4.51 7.87
CA LEU A 316 -12.25 5.15 8.67
C LEU A 316 -12.33 4.75 10.14
N ILE A 317 -12.65 3.48 10.41
CA ILE A 317 -12.73 2.96 11.78
C ILE A 317 -11.33 2.85 12.39
N TYR A 318 -11.27 2.95 13.73
CA TYR A 318 -10.04 2.85 14.50
C TYR A 318 -9.21 1.63 14.08
N GLY A 319 -7.92 1.83 13.83
CA GLY A 319 -6.96 0.79 13.44
C GLY A 319 -7.02 0.38 11.97
N ASN A 320 -7.91 0.96 11.16
CA ASN A 320 -7.91 0.67 9.73
C ASN A 320 -6.69 1.30 9.02
N LEU A 321 -6.15 0.60 8.03
CA LEU A 321 -4.97 1.02 7.27
C LEU A 321 -5.39 1.87 6.06
N LEU A 322 -4.67 2.96 5.85
CA LEU A 322 -4.85 3.90 4.76
C LEU A 322 -3.54 4.08 4.00
N ALA A 323 -3.62 4.20 2.69
CA ALA A 323 -2.54 4.73 1.87
C ALA A 323 -2.85 6.19 1.52
N ALA A 324 -1.94 7.09 1.84
CA ALA A 324 -2.08 8.51 1.58
C ALA A 324 -1.01 8.99 0.61
N THR A 325 -1.40 9.89 -0.28
CA THR A 325 -0.50 10.51 -1.26
C THR A 325 -0.92 11.96 -1.49
N PHE A 326 0.05 12.84 -1.75
CA PHE A 326 -0.21 14.21 -2.22
C PHE A 326 0.08 14.39 -3.72
N ASP A 327 0.54 13.34 -4.40
CA ASP A 327 1.02 13.38 -5.79
C ASP A 327 0.63 12.13 -6.58
N ASP A 328 -0.55 11.58 -6.31
CA ASP A 328 -1.11 10.41 -6.99
C ASP A 328 -0.14 9.20 -7.01
N PHE A 329 0.58 8.98 -5.90
CA PHE A 329 1.60 7.94 -5.66
C PHE A 329 2.87 8.04 -6.51
N ALA A 330 3.11 9.17 -7.16
CA ALA A 330 4.33 9.35 -7.94
C ALA A 330 5.60 9.36 -7.09
N THR A 331 5.55 10.00 -5.92
CA THR A 331 6.70 10.16 -5.02
C THR A 331 6.32 9.97 -3.56
N SER A 332 5.03 10.09 -3.26
CA SER A 332 4.51 10.04 -1.90
C SER A 332 3.57 8.84 -1.71
N CYS A 333 3.94 8.00 -0.76
CA CYS A 333 3.08 6.95 -0.25
C CYS A 333 3.28 6.84 1.25
N PHE A 334 2.28 7.28 2.01
CA PHE A 334 2.28 7.19 3.46
C PHE A 334 1.28 6.13 3.89
N LEU A 335 1.76 5.16 4.66
CA LEU A 335 0.90 4.20 5.33
C LEU A 335 0.47 4.76 6.68
N LEU A 336 -0.83 4.94 6.83
CA LEU A 336 -1.44 5.58 7.99
C LEU A 336 -2.45 4.62 8.63
N THR A 337 -2.53 4.61 9.95
CA THR A 337 -3.62 3.96 10.68
C THR A 337 -4.53 5.00 11.29
N VAL A 338 -5.84 4.78 11.22
CA VAL A 338 -6.81 5.68 11.85
C VAL A 338 -6.77 5.50 13.37
N GLU A 339 -6.59 6.59 14.11
CA GLU A 339 -6.55 6.58 15.58
C GLU A 339 -7.81 7.18 16.19
N ASP A 340 -8.39 8.20 15.55
CA ASP A 340 -9.66 8.76 15.99
C ASP A 340 -10.45 9.33 14.81
N ARG A 341 -11.77 9.11 14.83
CA ARG A 341 -12.74 9.63 13.86
C ARG A 341 -13.92 10.34 14.52
N SER A 342 -13.85 10.59 15.83
CA SER A 342 -14.95 11.14 16.63
C SER A 342 -15.52 12.46 16.09
N ASN A 343 -14.67 13.30 15.49
CA ASN A 343 -15.05 14.62 14.97
C ASN A 343 -15.50 14.60 13.50
N ILE A 344 -15.51 13.43 12.84
CA ILE A 344 -15.82 13.35 11.41
C ILE A 344 -17.22 13.87 11.07
N ASP A 345 -18.21 13.66 11.94
CA ASP A 345 -19.58 14.15 11.77
C ASP A 345 -19.70 15.67 11.98
N GLN A 346 -18.76 16.28 12.71
CA GLN A 346 -18.82 17.70 13.08
C GLN A 346 -18.12 18.56 12.03
N ASP A 347 -16.87 18.23 11.70
CA ASP A 347 -16.01 19.05 10.85
C ASP A 347 -15.23 18.25 9.78
N GLY A 348 -15.46 16.94 9.70
CA GLY A 348 -14.75 16.04 8.78
C GLY A 348 -13.32 15.70 9.23
N THR A 349 -12.95 15.96 10.47
CA THR A 349 -11.60 15.73 10.98
C THR A 349 -11.39 14.30 11.46
N ILE A 350 -10.26 13.72 11.07
CA ILE A 350 -9.73 12.46 11.57
C ILE A 350 -8.31 12.65 12.12
N SER A 351 -7.92 11.79 13.05
CA SER A 351 -6.55 11.67 13.55
C SER A 351 -5.95 10.35 13.06
N VAL A 352 -4.76 10.42 12.47
CA VAL A 352 -4.07 9.27 11.90
C VAL A 352 -2.65 9.16 12.42
N ARG A 353 -2.13 7.95 12.55
CA ARG A 353 -0.73 7.68 12.89
C ARG A 353 0.01 7.17 11.67
N CYS A 354 1.22 7.65 11.43
CA CYS A 354 2.07 7.08 10.38
C CYS A 354 2.80 5.83 10.87
N GLN A 355 2.79 4.78 10.06
CA GLN A 355 3.48 3.53 10.33
C GLN A 355 4.86 3.57 9.66
N LYS A 356 5.92 3.41 10.46
CA LYS A 356 7.36 3.67 10.20
C LYS A 356 7.84 5.11 10.44
N GLU A 357 8.97 5.19 11.14
CA GLU A 357 9.65 6.41 11.57
C GLU A 357 10.13 7.29 10.40
N LEU A 358 10.46 6.68 9.25
CA LEU A 358 10.94 7.40 8.06
C LEU A 358 9.81 8.08 7.28
N CYS A 359 8.60 7.49 7.22
CA CYS A 359 7.43 8.11 6.59
C CYS A 359 6.84 9.22 7.49
N GLY A 360 6.86 9.02 8.81
CA GLY A 360 6.40 10.02 9.77
C GLY A 360 7.21 11.32 9.71
N TYR A 361 8.53 11.24 9.53
CA TYR A 361 9.38 12.43 9.39
C TYR A 361 9.08 13.25 8.13
N GLN A 362 8.84 12.57 7.00
CA GLN A 362 8.45 13.24 5.75
C GLN A 362 7.10 13.93 5.89
N LEU A 363 6.10 13.25 6.46
CA LEU A 363 4.77 13.82 6.68
C LEU A 363 4.81 14.98 7.69
N MET A 364 5.68 14.92 8.70
CA MET A 364 5.90 15.99 9.66
C MET A 364 6.57 17.23 9.05
N LYS A 365 7.36 17.05 7.99
CA LYS A 365 7.94 18.14 7.20
C LYS A 365 6.97 18.73 6.18
N THR A 366 5.88 18.03 5.89
CA THR A 366 4.86 18.51 4.96
C THR A 366 4.15 19.74 5.54
N PRO A 367 4.04 20.85 4.79
CA PRO A 367 3.36 22.04 5.27
C PRO A 367 1.89 21.75 5.64
N PRO A 368 1.40 22.30 6.76
CA PRO A 368 -0.04 22.41 7.00
C PRO A 368 -0.75 23.06 5.82
N GLY A 369 -1.91 22.54 5.45
CA GLY A 369 -2.67 22.96 4.27
C GLY A 369 -2.43 22.10 3.03
N THR A 370 -1.43 21.20 3.04
CA THR A 370 -1.19 20.28 1.92
C THR A 370 -2.39 19.34 1.73
N SER A 371 -2.81 19.20 0.47
CA SER A 371 -3.92 18.34 0.08
C SER A 371 -3.42 16.92 -0.20
N PHE A 372 -4.13 15.93 0.34
CA PHE A 372 -3.88 14.52 0.19
C PHE A 372 -5.09 13.81 -0.43
N THR A 373 -4.81 12.75 -1.16
CA THR A 373 -5.75 11.70 -1.51
C THR A 373 -5.51 10.52 -0.57
N LEU A 374 -6.56 10.07 0.13
CA LEU A 374 -6.50 8.88 0.97
C LEU A 374 -7.24 7.73 0.30
N LEU A 375 -6.61 6.56 0.30
CA LEU A 375 -7.18 5.28 -0.10
C LEU A 375 -7.37 4.43 1.15
N GLU A 376 -8.61 4.06 1.44
CA GLU A 376 -8.97 3.12 2.51
C GLU A 376 -9.27 1.75 1.91
N THR A 377 -8.70 0.70 2.48
CA THR A 377 -9.07 -0.68 2.19
C THR A 377 -10.25 -1.13 3.03
N THR A 378 -11.14 -1.97 2.47
CA THR A 378 -12.23 -2.59 3.23
C THR A 378 -11.75 -3.67 4.20
N SER A 379 -10.56 -4.24 3.99
CA SER A 379 -9.93 -5.18 4.92
C SER A 379 -9.50 -4.46 6.19
N TYR A 380 -10.11 -4.85 7.32
CA TYR A 380 -9.90 -4.18 8.60
C TYR A 380 -8.58 -4.63 9.26
N PHE A 381 -7.52 -3.83 9.10
CA PHE A 381 -6.16 -4.18 9.51
C PHE A 381 -6.02 -4.58 11.00
N GLU A 382 -6.73 -3.92 11.90
CA GLU A 382 -6.66 -4.22 13.35
C GLU A 382 -7.25 -5.59 13.72
N ALA A 383 -8.04 -6.23 12.85
CA ALA A 383 -8.43 -7.62 13.04
C ALA A 383 -7.26 -8.59 12.77
N TYR A 384 -6.30 -8.21 11.94
CA TYR A 384 -5.16 -9.04 11.54
C TYR A 384 -3.94 -8.78 12.43
N ARG A 385 -3.63 -7.52 12.74
CA ARG A 385 -2.38 -7.13 13.41
C ARG A 385 -2.11 -7.90 14.72
N PRO A 386 -3.03 -7.99 15.69
CA PRO A 386 -2.76 -8.72 16.94
C PRO A 386 -2.55 -10.22 16.71
N ILE A 387 -3.25 -10.80 15.72
CA ILE A 387 -3.13 -12.23 15.37
C ILE A 387 -1.77 -12.48 14.73
N LEU A 388 -1.35 -11.64 13.78
CA LEU A 388 -0.03 -11.72 13.15
C LEU A 388 1.08 -11.53 14.19
N GLN A 389 0.92 -10.61 15.15
CA GLN A 389 1.86 -10.45 16.27
C GLN A 389 1.91 -11.69 17.15
N ALA A 390 0.78 -12.33 17.43
CA ALA A 390 0.75 -13.57 18.20
C ALA A 390 1.47 -14.70 17.45
N LEU A 391 1.14 -14.90 16.17
CA LEU A 391 1.78 -15.90 15.31
C LEU A 391 3.31 -15.73 15.23
N GLN A 392 3.80 -14.48 15.10
CA GLN A 392 5.23 -14.19 15.10
C GLN A 392 5.93 -14.45 16.44
N ASN A 393 5.22 -14.43 17.55
CA ASN A 393 5.83 -14.60 18.87
C ASN A 393 5.74 -16.04 19.39
N ILE A 394 4.93 -16.89 18.76
CA ILE A 394 4.85 -18.32 19.11
C ILE A 394 6.15 -18.98 18.71
N LYS A 395 6.85 -19.57 19.67
CA LYS A 395 7.97 -20.48 19.40
C LYS A 395 7.44 -21.82 18.93
N GLU A 396 8.14 -22.45 18.01
CA GLU A 396 7.64 -23.63 17.31
C GLU A 396 7.58 -24.86 18.20
N ASP A 397 8.42 -24.90 19.25
CA ASP A 397 8.43 -25.93 20.31
C ASP A 397 7.27 -25.79 21.33
N ARG A 398 6.47 -24.72 21.22
CA ARG A 398 5.40 -24.39 22.17
C ARG A 398 4.08 -24.14 21.48
N LEU A 399 3.89 -24.70 20.29
CA LEU A 399 2.62 -24.58 19.59
C LEU A 399 1.52 -25.30 20.40
N PRO A 400 0.48 -24.59 20.86
CA PRO A 400 -0.62 -25.24 21.56
C PRO A 400 -1.34 -26.20 20.61
N LEU A 401 -1.79 -27.34 21.14
CA LEU A 401 -2.53 -28.36 20.39
C LEU A 401 -1.75 -28.97 19.21
N GLU A 402 -0.41 -28.94 19.26
CA GLU A 402 0.47 -29.46 18.20
C GLU A 402 0.07 -30.84 17.67
N LYS A 403 -0.18 -31.78 18.59
CA LYS A 403 -0.63 -33.16 18.30
C LYS A 403 -1.85 -33.20 17.39
N TYR A 404 -2.78 -32.27 17.58
CA TYR A 404 -4.06 -32.23 16.88
C TYR A 404 -3.99 -31.36 15.61
N LEU A 405 -3.30 -30.21 15.68
CA LEU A 405 -3.20 -29.25 14.57
C LEU A 405 -2.18 -29.68 13.51
N LEU A 406 -1.01 -30.17 13.91
CA LEU A 406 0.06 -30.55 12.97
C LEU A 406 -0.06 -31.99 12.53
N HIS A 407 -0.23 -32.91 13.49
CA HIS A 407 -0.22 -34.35 13.23
C HIS A 407 -1.60 -34.94 12.98
N CYS A 408 -2.66 -34.13 13.01
CA CYS A 408 -4.04 -34.55 12.76
C CYS A 408 -4.44 -35.78 13.60
N ASP A 409 -3.96 -35.87 14.83
CA ASP A 409 -4.29 -36.99 15.70
C ASP A 409 -5.79 -36.95 16.05
N THR A 410 -6.52 -38.01 15.71
CA THR A 410 -7.95 -38.13 16.00
C THR A 410 -8.23 -38.74 17.37
N ASP A 411 -7.23 -39.34 18.01
CA ASP A 411 -7.38 -39.92 19.34
C ASP A 411 -7.13 -38.87 20.43
N VAL A 412 -8.23 -38.22 20.82
CA VAL A 412 -8.22 -37.19 21.86
C VAL A 412 -8.36 -37.86 23.23
N SER A 413 -7.24 -37.86 23.96
CA SER A 413 -7.12 -38.33 25.34
C SER A 413 -7.76 -37.36 26.33
N LEU A 414 -7.77 -37.75 27.61
CA LEU A 414 -8.13 -36.85 28.69
C LEU A 414 -7.17 -35.65 28.76
N PRO A 415 -7.65 -34.47 29.20
CA PRO A 415 -6.79 -33.34 29.52
C PRO A 415 -5.68 -33.69 30.54
N ASP A 416 -4.49 -33.12 30.36
CA ASP A 416 -3.29 -33.42 31.18
C ASP A 416 -3.45 -33.08 32.66
N TYR A 417 -4.38 -32.19 33.02
CA TYR A 417 -4.66 -31.84 34.41
C TYR A 417 -5.51 -32.88 35.15
N PHE A 418 -6.00 -33.91 34.47
CA PHE A 418 -6.68 -35.04 35.09
C PHE A 418 -5.73 -36.20 35.33
N GLU A 419 -5.68 -36.65 36.59
CA GLU A 419 -5.00 -37.87 37.01
C GLU A 419 -5.93 -39.08 36.86
N GLU A 420 -5.39 -40.31 37.01
CA GLU A 420 -6.14 -41.55 36.80
C GLU A 420 -7.42 -41.67 37.65
N LYS A 421 -7.52 -40.97 38.78
CA LYS A 421 -8.64 -41.00 39.73
C LYS A 421 -9.30 -39.63 39.91
N SER A 422 -9.11 -38.71 38.97
CA SER A 422 -9.76 -37.41 39.05
C SER A 422 -11.27 -37.55 39.09
N LYS A 423 -11.90 -36.72 39.94
CA LYS A 423 -13.35 -36.68 40.09
C LYS A 423 -13.88 -35.27 39.94
N ILE A 424 -15.10 -35.14 39.45
CA ILE A 424 -15.78 -33.86 39.24
C ILE A 424 -16.97 -33.75 40.19
N ASP A 425 -17.14 -32.56 40.76
CA ASP A 425 -18.31 -32.21 41.53
C ASP A 425 -19.36 -31.52 40.63
N PHE A 426 -20.47 -32.23 40.38
CA PHE A 426 -21.60 -31.71 39.60
C PHE A 426 -22.67 -31.03 40.47
N GLN A 427 -22.53 -31.01 41.80
CA GLN A 427 -23.53 -30.44 42.70
C GLN A 427 -23.95 -29.00 42.35
N PRO A 428 -23.04 -28.09 41.92
CA PRO A 428 -23.44 -26.73 41.54
C PRO A 428 -24.35 -26.65 40.31
N LEU A 429 -24.38 -27.68 39.47
CA LEU A 429 -25.11 -27.72 38.20
C LEU A 429 -26.48 -28.43 38.31
N LEU A 430 -26.78 -29.06 39.47
CA LEU A 430 -28.05 -29.77 39.66
C LEU A 430 -29.23 -28.80 39.79
N ILE A 431 -30.36 -29.09 39.14
CA ILE A 431 -31.57 -28.28 39.26
C ILE A 431 -32.15 -28.39 40.68
N LYS A 432 -32.33 -27.25 41.37
CA LYS A 432 -32.82 -27.13 42.77
C LYS A 432 -34.17 -27.80 43.10
N ASN A 433 -34.96 -28.21 42.10
CA ASN A 433 -36.19 -28.98 42.29
C ASN A 433 -35.93 -30.47 42.54
N ALA A 434 -34.66 -30.89 42.56
CA ALA A 434 -34.12 -32.17 42.97
C ALA A 434 -34.29 -32.48 44.48
N LYS A 435 -35.39 -32.05 45.13
CA LYS A 435 -35.64 -32.30 46.56
C LYS A 435 -35.81 -33.79 46.91
N ASP A 436 -35.86 -34.68 45.92
CA ASP A 436 -35.90 -36.14 46.11
C ASP A 436 -34.51 -36.82 46.03
N TYR A 437 -33.43 -36.12 45.69
CA TYR A 437 -32.10 -36.71 45.57
C TYR A 437 -31.33 -36.71 46.90
N GLY A 438 -32.03 -37.09 47.99
CA GLY A 438 -31.58 -37.07 49.38
C GLY A 438 -30.38 -37.97 49.75
N LYS A 439 -29.50 -38.32 48.81
CA LYS A 439 -28.25 -39.06 49.04
C LYS A 439 -27.08 -38.66 48.11
N LEU A 440 -27.22 -37.64 47.25
CA LEU A 440 -26.20 -37.28 46.24
C LEU A 440 -25.12 -36.30 46.74
N HIS A 441 -25.17 -35.88 48.01
CA HIS A 441 -24.26 -34.88 48.56
C HIS A 441 -22.79 -35.34 48.72
N ASP A 442 -22.47 -36.63 48.48
CA ASP A 442 -21.11 -37.17 48.68
C ASP A 442 -20.50 -37.87 47.44
N GLN A 443 -21.18 -37.85 46.28
CA GLN A 443 -20.72 -38.61 45.11
C GLN A 443 -20.04 -37.71 44.09
N LEU A 444 -18.74 -37.52 44.28
CA LEU A 444 -17.86 -37.05 43.21
C LEU A 444 -17.89 -38.07 42.06
N SER A 445 -18.22 -37.62 40.85
CA SER A 445 -18.29 -38.47 39.65
C SER A 445 -16.91 -38.70 39.07
N ASP A 446 -16.60 -39.92 38.66
CA ASP A 446 -15.35 -40.23 37.97
C ASP A 446 -15.38 -39.67 36.55
N VAL A 447 -14.32 -38.97 36.13
CA VAL A 447 -14.25 -38.36 34.79
C VAL A 447 -14.31 -39.40 33.67
N LYS A 448 -13.75 -40.60 33.89
CA LYS A 448 -13.72 -41.68 32.89
C LYS A 448 -15.01 -42.49 32.85
N ASP A 449 -15.70 -42.60 33.99
CA ASP A 449 -16.91 -43.39 34.10
C ASP A 449 -18.17 -42.53 34.03
N LEU A 450 -18.67 -42.34 32.79
CA LEU A 450 -19.89 -41.59 32.51
C LEU A 450 -21.14 -42.16 33.21
N THR A 451 -21.12 -43.42 33.68
CA THR A 451 -22.26 -43.98 34.42
C THR A 451 -22.39 -43.39 35.83
N THR A 452 -21.31 -42.82 36.35
CA THR A 452 -21.29 -42.12 37.65
C THR A 452 -21.78 -40.68 37.56
N TRP A 453 -22.06 -40.16 36.35
CA TRP A 453 -22.47 -38.79 36.14
C TRP A 453 -23.99 -38.64 36.33
N PRO A 454 -24.46 -37.46 36.79
CA PRO A 454 -25.88 -37.14 36.71
C PRO A 454 -26.37 -37.20 35.25
N ASN A 455 -27.60 -37.64 35.04
CA ASN A 455 -28.22 -37.66 33.73
C ASN A 455 -28.60 -36.24 33.25
N ALA A 456 -28.93 -36.11 31.96
CA ALA A 456 -29.24 -34.83 31.33
C ALA A 456 -30.38 -34.07 32.05
N GLN A 457 -31.44 -34.77 32.47
CA GLN A 457 -32.58 -34.17 33.18
C GLN A 457 -32.21 -33.60 34.56
N GLN A 458 -31.32 -34.28 35.30
CA GLN A 458 -30.82 -33.81 36.61
C GLN A 458 -30.04 -32.50 36.49
N LEU A 459 -29.32 -32.32 35.38
CA LEU A 459 -28.54 -31.12 35.06
C LEU A 459 -29.36 -30.06 34.29
N GLY A 460 -30.58 -30.38 33.90
CA GLY A 460 -31.41 -29.47 33.10
C GLY A 460 -30.94 -29.28 31.67
N LEU A 461 -30.19 -30.25 31.14
CA LEU A 461 -29.63 -30.22 29.80
C LEU A 461 -30.47 -31.08 28.86
N ASP A 462 -30.53 -30.69 27.59
CA ASP A 462 -30.96 -31.59 26.53
C ASP A 462 -29.84 -32.59 26.16
N ASP A 463 -30.16 -33.60 25.34
CA ASP A 463 -29.20 -34.65 24.95
C ASP A 463 -27.96 -34.09 24.21
N SER A 464 -28.12 -33.02 23.44
CA SER A 464 -27.01 -32.40 22.70
C SER A 464 -26.08 -31.63 23.62
N GLN A 465 -26.65 -30.87 24.56
CA GLN A 465 -25.92 -30.14 25.60
C GLN A 465 -25.21 -31.11 26.55
N TYR A 466 -25.84 -32.22 26.90
CA TYR A 466 -25.25 -33.25 27.76
C TYR A 466 -24.04 -33.92 27.09
N ARG A 467 -24.15 -34.28 25.80
CA ARG A 467 -22.99 -34.79 25.03
C ARG A 467 -21.87 -33.75 24.91
N ALA A 468 -22.22 -32.48 24.70
CA ALA A 468 -21.25 -31.41 24.65
C ALA A 468 -20.49 -31.24 25.98
N LEU A 469 -21.19 -31.34 27.11
CA LEU A 469 -20.58 -31.33 28.44
C LEU A 469 -19.62 -32.50 28.64
N GLN A 470 -20.03 -33.72 28.26
CA GLN A 470 -19.17 -34.90 28.33
C GLN A 470 -17.91 -34.72 27.48
N LEU A 471 -18.05 -34.24 26.24
CA LEU A 471 -16.91 -33.96 25.37
C LEU A 471 -15.96 -32.90 25.97
N ALA A 472 -16.50 -31.78 26.46
CA ALA A 472 -15.70 -30.69 27.03
C ALA A 472 -14.83 -31.13 28.22
N LEU A 473 -15.34 -32.08 29.01
CA LEU A 473 -14.70 -32.51 30.26
C LEU A 473 -13.84 -33.78 30.09
N THR A 474 -14.11 -34.61 29.08
CA THR A 474 -13.38 -35.89 28.89
C THR A 474 -12.34 -35.83 27.78
N LYS A 475 -12.33 -34.76 26.96
CA LYS A 475 -11.42 -34.61 25.83
C LYS A 475 -10.50 -33.41 26.06
N ALA A 476 -9.19 -33.59 25.83
CA ALA A 476 -8.19 -32.54 25.88
C ALA A 476 -8.50 -31.39 24.90
N VAL A 477 -9.17 -31.70 23.79
CA VAL A 477 -9.69 -30.74 22.82
C VAL A 477 -11.10 -31.15 22.41
N ALA A 478 -12.04 -30.21 22.43
CA ALA A 478 -13.40 -30.44 21.96
C ALA A 478 -13.86 -29.27 21.08
N LEU A 479 -14.42 -29.58 19.92
CA LEU A 479 -15.14 -28.61 19.09
C LEU A 479 -16.64 -28.78 19.35
N ILE A 480 -17.24 -27.78 20.00
CA ILE A 480 -18.65 -27.79 20.37
C ILE A 480 -19.36 -26.71 19.56
N GLN A 481 -20.34 -27.11 18.77
CA GLN A 481 -21.17 -26.22 17.97
C GLN A 481 -22.59 -26.19 18.54
N GLY A 482 -23.04 -25.01 18.98
CA GLY A 482 -24.44 -24.81 19.36
C GLY A 482 -25.34 -24.77 18.12
N ASN A 483 -26.56 -25.28 18.25
CA ASN A 483 -27.59 -25.07 17.24
C ASN A 483 -28.00 -23.59 17.25
N ILE A 484 -27.83 -22.89 16.13
CA ILE A 484 -28.43 -21.58 15.92
C ILE A 484 -29.93 -21.84 15.71
N ILE A 485 -30.73 -21.62 16.76
CA ILE A 485 -32.18 -21.60 16.63
C ILE A 485 -32.52 -20.40 15.72
N ARG A 486 -32.84 -20.67 14.46
CA ARG A 486 -33.38 -19.66 13.53
C ARG A 486 -34.86 -19.43 13.83
N ASP A 487 -35.20 -19.05 15.05
CA ASP A 487 -36.56 -18.60 15.36
C ASP A 487 -36.57 -17.06 15.36
N HIS A 488 -37.20 -16.53 14.32
CA HIS A 488 -37.61 -15.13 14.10
C HIS A 488 -36.52 -14.08 13.88
N LEU A 489 -36.18 -13.87 12.59
CA LEU A 489 -35.84 -12.56 12.05
C LEU A 489 -36.94 -12.11 11.08
#